data_AF-A0A554J2E6-F1
#
_entry.id   AF-A0A554J2E6-F1
#
_cell.length_a   1.000
_cell.length_b   1.000
_cell.length_c   1.000
_cell.angle_alpha   90.00
_cell.angle_beta   90.00
_cell.angle_gamma   90.00
#
_symmetry.space_group_name_H-M   'P 1'
#
loop_
_entity.id
_entity.type
_entity.pdbx_description
1 polymer ?
#
loop_
_entity_poly.entity_id
_entity_poly.type
_entity_poly.pdbx_seq_one_letter_code
_entity_poly.pdbx_strand_id
1 'polypeptide(L)'
;MKHYSETVQNPERKVFFLLAAILLCLFAVYGFLLNATIVRVVAREAAIGFISELDVQLGELEFSYISLQNTIDLNMAYNRNFVDAPSPIFISRESSGRSLSLLPNQGEL
;
A
#
# COMPACT_ATOMS: atom_id res chain seq x y z
N MET A 1 -56.08 -42.48 39.08
CA MET A 1 -55.20 -41.40 39.61
C MET A 1 -54.26 -41.00 38.49
N LYS A 2 -54.13 -39.68 38.30
CA LYS A 2 -53.76 -39.01 37.05
C LYS A 2 -52.35 -39.35 36.55
N HIS A 3 -52.28 -39.51 35.22
CA HIS A 3 -51.12 -39.52 34.34
C HIS A 3 -49.87 -38.81 34.90
N TYR A 4 -48.82 -39.59 35.16
CA TYR A 4 -47.46 -39.10 35.34
C TYR A 4 -46.62 -39.55 34.14
N SER A 5 -47.10 -39.24 32.94
CA SER A 5 -46.31 -39.36 31.72
C SER A 5 -45.81 -37.96 31.36
N GLU A 6 -44.48 -37.84 31.34
CA GLU A 6 -43.81 -37.17 30.24
C GLU A 6 -43.69 -35.64 30.30
N THR A 7 -43.09 -35.11 31.35
CA THR A 7 -42.30 -33.88 31.22
C THR A 7 -40.99 -34.02 31.98
N VAL A 8 -40.15 -34.95 31.54
CA VAL A 8 -38.73 -34.79 31.81
C VAL A 8 -38.22 -33.68 30.89
N GLN A 9 -38.54 -32.44 31.25
CA GLN A 9 -37.81 -31.26 30.79
C GLN A 9 -36.40 -31.36 31.41
N ASN A 10 -35.56 -32.23 30.85
CA ASN A 10 -34.18 -32.41 31.28
C ASN A 10 -33.37 -31.18 30.85
N PRO A 11 -32.96 -30.28 31.77
CA PRO A 11 -32.06 -29.19 31.43
C PRO A 11 -30.77 -29.74 30.79
N GLU A 12 -30.33 -30.93 31.21
CA GLU A 12 -29.18 -31.65 30.68
C GLU A 12 -29.28 -31.92 29.17
N ARG A 13 -30.46 -32.32 28.67
CA ARG A 13 -30.66 -32.59 27.23
C ARG A 13 -30.63 -31.30 26.41
N LYS A 14 -31.15 -30.19 26.96
CA LYS A 14 -31.07 -28.87 26.31
C LYS A 14 -29.62 -28.36 26.28
N VAL A 15 -28.87 -28.51 27.37
CA VAL A 15 -27.46 -28.13 27.45
C VAL A 15 -26.61 -28.95 26.48
N PHE A 16 -26.86 -30.26 26.37
CA PHE A 16 -26.16 -31.12 25.41
C PHE A 16 -26.39 -30.69 23.96
N PHE A 17 -27.65 -30.42 23.57
CA PHE A 17 -27.96 -29.93 22.22
C PHE A 17 -27.38 -28.54 21.95
N LEU A 18 -27.38 -27.65 22.95
CA LEU A 18 -26.77 -26.32 22.84
C LEU A 18 -25.25 -26.44 22.65
N LEU A 19 -24.59 -27.32 23.41
CA LEU A 19 -23.16 -27.58 23.27
C LEU A 19 -22.83 -28.13 21.88
N ALA A 20 -23.62 -29.10 21.40
CA ALA A 20 -23.46 -29.67 20.07
C ALA A 20 -23.66 -28.61 18.96
N ALA A 21 -24.65 -27.72 19.12
CA ALA A 21 -24.88 -26.62 18.18
C ALA A 21 -23.73 -25.60 18.17
N ILE A 22 -23.18 -25.25 19.34
CA ILE A 22 -22.00 -24.38 19.44
C ILE A 22 -20.80 -25.04 18.75
N LEU A 23 -20.59 -26.34 18.98
CA LEU A 23 -19.47 -27.08 18.41
C LEU A 23 -19.58 -27.10 16.87
N LEU A 24 -20.78 -27.36 16.34
CA LEU A 24 -21.05 -27.29 14.90
C LEU A 24 -20.83 -25.88 14.34
N CYS A 25 -21.30 -24.84 15.06
CA CYS A 25 -21.10 -23.45 14.68
C CYS A 25 -19.62 -23.09 14.62
N LEU A 26 -18.82 -23.51 15.62
CA LEU A 26 -17.38 -23.32 15.65
C LEU A 26 -16.70 -23.98 14.45
N PHE A 27 -17.10 -25.21 14.08
CA PHE A 27 -16.58 -25.87 12.89
C PHE A 27 -16.90 -25.11 11.60
N ALA A 28 -18.13 -24.63 11.46
CA ALA A 28 -18.55 -23.87 10.29
C ALA A 28 -17.79 -22.54 10.17
N VAL A 29 -17.67 -21.81 11.28
CA VAL A 29 -16.92 -20.55 11.35
C VAL A 29 -15.44 -20.79 11.08
N TYR A 30 -14.85 -21.85 11.65
CA TYR A 30 -13.45 -22.22 11.42
C TYR A 30 -13.18 -22.49 9.94
N GLY A 31 -14.02 -23.31 9.28
CA GLY A 31 -13.89 -23.57 7.85
C GLY A 31 -14.04 -22.31 6.98
N PHE A 32 -15.01 -21.45 7.31
CA PHE A 32 -15.22 -20.18 6.61
C PHE A 32 -14.02 -19.23 6.77
N LEU A 33 -13.51 -19.07 7.99
CA LEU A 33 -12.36 -18.22 8.28
C LEU A 33 -11.08 -18.73 7.62
N LEU A 34 -10.86 -20.05 7.61
CA LEU A 34 -9.75 -20.67 6.89
C LEU A 34 -9.80 -20.33 5.40
N ASN A 35 -10.95 -20.56 4.76
CA ASN A 35 -11.10 -20.27 3.33
C ASN A 35 -10.86 -18.78 3.03
N ALA A 36 -11.48 -17.90 3.82
CA ALA A 36 -11.29 -16.45 3.68
C ALA A 36 -9.83 -16.03 3.89
N THR A 37 -9.11 -16.68 4.83
CA THR A 37 -7.70 -16.40 5.10
C THR A 37 -6.83 -16.85 3.93
N ILE A 38 -7.03 -18.06 3.42
CA ILE A 38 -6.26 -18.60 2.30
C ILE A 38 -6.40 -17.70 1.07
N VAL A 39 -7.64 -17.33 0.71
CA VAL A 39 -7.88 -16.47 -0.47
C VAL A 39 -7.24 -15.10 -0.31
N ARG A 40 -7.33 -14.50 0.89
CA ARG A 40 -6.70 -13.20 1.17
C ARG A 40 -5.18 -13.26 1.15
N VAL A 41 -4.58 -14.33 1.68
CA VAL A 41 -3.14 -14.52 1.67
C VAL A 41 -2.62 -14.71 0.24
N VAL A 42 -3.27 -15.56 -0.55
CA VAL A 42 -2.89 -15.77 -1.96
C VAL A 42 -3.03 -14.48 -2.78
N ALA A 43 -4.12 -13.72 -2.59
CA ALA A 43 -4.29 -12.44 -3.28
C ALA A 43 -3.21 -11.42 -2.89
N ARG A 44 -2.84 -11.38 -1.61
CA ARG A 44 -1.73 -10.54 -1.12
C ARG A 44 -0.39 -10.96 -1.70
N GLU A 45 -0.13 -12.25 -1.78
CA GLU A 45 1.10 -12.81 -2.33
C GLU A 45 1.24 -12.48 -3.83
N ALA A 46 0.15 -12.60 -4.59
CA ALA A 46 0.14 -12.18 -6.00
C ALA A 46 0.45 -10.68 -6.16
N ALA A 47 -0.14 -9.82 -5.32
CA ALA A 47 0.15 -8.38 -5.35
C ALA A 47 1.63 -8.08 -5.00
N ILE A 48 2.21 -8.80 -4.04
CA ILE A 48 3.63 -8.66 -3.69
C ILE A 48 4.52 -9.10 -4.86
N GLY A 49 4.15 -10.15 -5.59
CA GLY A 49 4.86 -10.57 -6.80
C GLY A 49 4.93 -9.46 -7.84
N PHE A 50 3.81 -8.81 -8.14
CA PHE A 50 3.78 -7.67 -9.06
C PHE A 50 4.64 -6.50 -8.58
N ILE A 51 4.57 -6.16 -7.29
CA ILE A 51 5.40 -5.08 -6.73
C ILE A 51 6.89 -5.41 -6.86
N SER A 52 7.28 -6.66 -6.60
CA SER A 52 8.67 -7.09 -6.76
C SER A 52 9.16 -7.02 -8.20
N GLU A 53 8.30 -7.34 -9.18
CA GLU A 53 8.65 -7.24 -10.59
C GLU A 53 8.83 -5.77 -11.02
N LEU A 54 7.93 -4.90 -10.58
CA LEU A 54 8.03 -3.45 -10.79
C LEU A 54 9.30 -2.86 -10.18
N ASP A 55 9.68 -3.30 -8.97
CA ASP A 55 10.89 -2.83 -8.28
C ASP A 55 12.16 -3.24 -9.03
N VAL A 56 12.19 -4.46 -9.59
CA VAL A 56 13.30 -4.91 -10.45
C VAL A 56 13.39 -4.06 -11.72
N GLN A 57 12.27 -3.80 -12.39
CA GLN A 57 12.25 -2.96 -13.59
C GLN A 57 12.66 -1.51 -13.29
N LEU A 58 12.25 -0.98 -12.14
CA LEU A 58 12.64 0.35 -11.68
C LEU A 58 14.14 0.40 -11.39
N GLY A 59 14.68 -0.60 -10.70
CA GLY A 59 16.12 -0.70 -10.41
C GLY A 59 16.96 -0.81 -11.68
N GLU A 60 16.50 -1.56 -12.68
CA GLU A 60 17.16 -1.62 -14.00
C GLU A 60 17.15 -0.25 -14.71
N LEU A 61 16.02 0.46 -14.65
CA LEU A 61 15.89 1.79 -15.22
C LEU A 61 16.77 2.83 -14.49
N GLU A 62 16.81 2.79 -13.17
CA GLU A 62 17.68 3.64 -12.35
C GLU A 62 19.15 3.38 -12.66
N PHE A 63 19.54 2.11 -12.78
CA PHE A 63 20.89 1.75 -13.19
C PHE A 63 21.22 2.29 -14.59
N SER A 64 20.29 2.14 -15.55
CA SER A 64 20.44 2.69 -16.89
C SER A 64 20.58 4.22 -16.86
N TYR A 65 19.76 4.92 -16.08
CA TYR A 65 19.82 6.37 -15.95
C TYR A 65 21.15 6.83 -15.33
N ILE A 66 21.59 6.19 -14.25
CA ILE A 66 22.87 6.48 -13.60
C ILE A 66 24.03 6.22 -14.57
N SER A 67 23.99 5.12 -15.33
CA SER A 67 25.01 4.81 -16.34
C SER A 67 25.07 5.87 -17.43
N LEU A 68 23.92 6.37 -17.89
CA LEU A 68 23.84 7.42 -18.90
C LEU A 68 24.33 8.75 -18.34
N GLN A 69 23.98 9.08 -17.10
CA GLN A 69 24.46 10.29 -16.42
C GLN A 69 25.98 10.26 -16.25
N ASN A 70 26.55 9.10 -15.86
CA ASN A 70 28.00 8.91 -15.77
C ASN A 70 28.71 8.96 -17.13
N THR A 71 27.98 8.78 -18.23
CA THR A 71 28.52 8.92 -19.60
C THR A 71 28.60 10.38 -20.04
N ILE A 72 27.90 11.30 -19.36
CA ILE A 72 27.97 12.74 -19.60
C ILE A 72 29.23 13.28 -18.89
N ASP A 73 30.37 13.12 -19.53
CA ASP A 73 31.66 13.67 -19.09
C ASP A 73 32.08 14.86 -19.98
N LEU A 74 32.91 15.77 -19.45
CA LEU A 74 33.51 16.90 -20.18
C LEU A 74 34.22 16.43 -21.45
N ASN A 75 34.87 15.27 -21.39
CA ASN A 75 35.48 14.62 -22.57
C ASN A 75 34.47 14.32 -23.68
N MET A 76 33.24 13.90 -23.33
CA MET A 76 32.15 13.69 -24.28
C MET A 76 31.67 15.01 -24.91
N ALA A 77 31.66 16.10 -24.12
CA ALA A 77 31.32 17.43 -24.62
C ALA A 77 32.37 17.96 -25.62
N TYR A 78 33.66 17.87 -25.28
CA TYR A 78 34.74 18.27 -26.20
C TYR A 78 34.76 17.41 -27.48
N ASN A 79 34.51 16.10 -27.37
CA ASN A 79 34.40 15.20 -28.53
C ASN A 79 33.20 15.53 -29.45
N ARG A 80 32.17 16.23 -28.94
CA ARG A 80 31.02 16.71 -29.72
C ARG A 80 31.17 18.16 -30.20
N ASN A 81 32.40 18.70 -30.20
CA ASN A 81 32.72 20.09 -30.57
C ASN A 81 32.08 21.15 -29.65
N PHE A 82 31.69 20.80 -28.43
CA PHE A 82 31.37 21.83 -27.44
C PHE A 82 32.67 22.53 -27.02
N VAL A 83 32.60 23.86 -26.95
CA VAL A 83 33.73 24.73 -26.61
C VAL A 83 33.42 25.39 -25.28
N ASP A 84 34.42 25.56 -24.42
CA ASP A 84 34.23 26.21 -23.13
C ASP A 84 33.68 27.64 -23.30
N ALA A 85 32.64 27.94 -22.55
CA ALA A 85 32.05 29.27 -22.57
C ALA A 85 33.02 30.28 -21.93
N PRO A 86 33.38 31.38 -22.61
CA PRO A 86 34.34 32.37 -22.09
C PRO A 86 33.82 33.15 -20.86
N SER A 87 32.52 33.08 -20.58
CA SER A 87 31.90 33.60 -19.36
C SER A 87 30.67 32.76 -19.02
N PRO A 88 30.60 32.10 -17.84
CA PRO A 88 29.43 31.35 -17.44
C PRO A 88 28.25 32.32 -17.20
N ILE A 89 27.21 32.21 -18.04
CA ILE A 89 25.94 32.92 -17.83
C ILE A 89 25.17 32.16 -16.76
N PHE A 90 25.25 32.65 -15.52
CA PHE A 90 24.43 32.14 -14.42
C PHE A 90 23.01 32.70 -14.57
N ILE A 91 22.04 31.83 -14.88
CA ILE A 91 20.63 32.20 -14.78
C ILE A 91 20.25 32.06 -13.30
N SER A 92 20.22 33.18 -12.58
CA SER A 92 19.55 33.22 -11.29
C SER A 92 18.05 33.08 -11.54
N ARG A 93 17.41 32.07 -10.92
CA ARG A 93 15.94 32.14 -10.73
C ARG A 93 15.73 33.32 -9.79
N GLU A 94 15.25 34.44 -10.32
CA GLU A 94 14.60 35.42 -9.45
C GLU A 94 13.57 34.66 -8.64
N SER A 95 13.65 34.78 -7.32
CA SER A 95 12.79 34.10 -6.37
C SER A 95 11.34 34.43 -6.69
N SER A 96 10.70 33.61 -7.52
CA SER A 96 9.26 33.55 -7.69
C SER A 96 8.67 32.85 -6.46
N GLY A 97 8.97 33.42 -5.30
CA GLY A 97 8.32 33.22 -4.02
C GLY A 97 7.52 34.49 -3.72
N ARG A 98 6.61 34.88 -4.61
CA ARG A 98 5.47 35.69 -4.20
C ARG A 98 4.62 34.78 -3.32
N SER A 99 4.92 34.77 -2.02
CA SER A 99 3.95 34.34 -1.02
C SER A 99 2.73 35.24 -1.20
N LEU A 100 1.63 34.65 -1.65
CA LEU A 100 0.33 35.33 -1.69
C LEU A 100 -0.18 35.46 -0.25
N SER A 101 0.31 36.46 0.47
CA SER A 101 -0.31 36.91 1.70
C SER A 101 -1.58 37.69 1.34
N LEU A 102 -2.72 37.00 1.37
CA LEU A 102 -4.04 37.63 1.42
C LEU A 102 -4.24 38.25 2.81
N LEU A 103 -3.69 39.44 3.02
CA LEU A 103 -4.13 40.30 4.12
C LEU A 103 -5.18 41.26 3.57
N PRO A 104 -6.42 41.23 4.09
CA PRO A 104 -7.47 42.11 3.64
C PRO A 104 -7.14 43.55 4.05
N ASN A 105 -7.27 44.42 3.05
CA ASN A 105 -7.38 45.86 3.14
C ASN A 105 -8.03 46.34 4.44
N GLN A 106 -7.28 47.05 5.29
CA GLN A 106 -7.83 48.00 6.24
C GLN A 106 -7.17 49.34 5.98
N GLY A 107 -7.90 50.19 5.26
CA GLY A 107 -7.54 51.58 5.05
C GLY A 107 -7.90 52.44 6.25
N GLU A 108 -7.36 53.67 6.18
CA GLU A 108 -7.87 54.91 6.79
C GLU A 108 -7.68 55.00 8.33
N LEU A 109 -7.01 55.98 8.93
CA LEU A 109 -6.60 57.37 8.59
C LEU A 109 -5.28 57.70 9.32
#